data_AF-A0A4S8HZD3-F1
#
_entry.id   AF-A0A4S8HZD3-F1
#
_cell.length_a   1.000
_cell.length_b   1.000
_cell.length_c   1.000
_cell.angle_alpha   90.00
_cell.angle_beta   90.00
_cell.angle_gamma   90.00
#
_symmetry.space_group_name_H-M   'P 1'
#
loop_
_entity.id
_entity.type
_entity.pdbx_description
1 polymer ?
#
loop_
_entity_poly.entity_id
_entity_poly.type
_entity_poly.pdbx_seq_one_letter_code
_entity_poly.pdbx_strand_id
1 'polypeptide(L)'
;MPENVLHLNEEDHALLIGIDNYLFLDPLKGAQDDIAKFQKWLIDENGGAVPPKNIHTVLSPVEQDDEDPQPVQDKINQKLRKIGVMKGRRIGRRLYFYFSGHGYGTIDDVAMLMGNASPFELKNNIGLRNYRNFLLQWGFFDEIIFILDCCRDPIRHAETGIPSFTLPENMIPNPPPKVTHYTILACPYGEKSFMVPQKPGDPEKRGILSTAIFEGLMNRQATDASGDVTINSLMDYLHTRVPQLAGDNRINQQPEFDALRFQQNITLQKGPLMNQTIAIFLPATVNKLAITNKDAVEIAEYNFTNNAWDFRYLTAEADKQKYVLRIDETAAPPAEGNGTIIRLKLIQNCWYDLECSDGKTEILDLRKIPSNDINHVFRFKQ
;
A
#
# COMPACT_ATOMS: atom_id res chain seq x y z
N MET A 1 8.03 -22.44 -21.60
CA MET A 1 7.59 -21.17 -21.01
C MET A 1 7.91 -21.27 -19.53
N PRO A 2 8.71 -20.38 -18.93
CA PRO A 2 8.92 -20.44 -17.49
C PRO A 2 7.64 -20.02 -16.79
N GLU A 3 7.21 -20.81 -15.81
CA GLU A 3 6.12 -20.48 -14.90
C GLU A 3 6.50 -19.21 -14.14
N ASN A 4 5.78 -18.11 -14.40
CA ASN A 4 5.80 -16.96 -13.50
C ASN A 4 5.26 -17.45 -12.15
N VAL A 5 6.17 -17.71 -11.20
CA VAL A 5 5.77 -17.98 -9.82
C VAL A 5 5.09 -16.71 -9.32
N LEU A 6 3.76 -16.76 -9.21
CA LEU A 6 2.92 -15.73 -8.62
C LEU A 6 3.46 -15.41 -7.22
N HIS A 7 4.03 -14.22 -7.03
CA HIS A 7 4.42 -13.74 -5.71
C HIS A 7 3.17 -13.25 -4.96
N LEU A 8 2.36 -14.19 -4.49
CA LEU A 8 1.27 -13.89 -3.57
C LEU A 8 1.84 -13.50 -2.20
N ASN A 9 1.23 -12.48 -1.59
CA ASN A 9 1.45 -12.13 -0.19
C ASN A 9 0.68 -13.12 0.69
N GLU A 10 1.16 -14.37 0.78
CA GLU A 10 0.44 -15.50 1.40
C GLU A 10 0.02 -15.29 2.86
N GLU A 11 0.73 -14.41 3.58
CA GLU A 11 0.44 -14.05 4.97
C GLU A 11 -0.41 -12.79 5.13
N ASP A 12 -0.85 -12.17 4.04
CA ASP A 12 -1.73 -11.00 4.09
C ASP A 12 -3.20 -11.44 4.16
N HIS A 13 -3.98 -10.66 4.90
CA HIS A 13 -5.41 -10.86 5.11
C HIS A 13 -6.18 -9.58 4.89
N ALA A 14 -7.47 -9.70 4.61
CA ALA A 14 -8.37 -8.56 4.53
C ALA A 14 -9.72 -8.85 5.20
N LEU A 15 -10.26 -7.85 5.88
CA LEU A 15 -11.64 -7.78 6.35
C LEU A 15 -12.30 -6.56 5.71
N LEU A 16 -13.26 -6.82 4.83
CA LEU A 16 -13.90 -5.81 4.00
C LEU A 16 -15.38 -5.70 4.37
N ILE A 17 -15.85 -4.49 4.67
CA ILE A 17 -17.18 -4.24 5.22
C ILE A 17 -17.85 -3.12 4.43
N GLY A 18 -18.93 -3.44 3.72
CA GLY A 18 -19.67 -2.48 2.89
C GLY A 18 -21.16 -2.55 3.18
N ILE A 19 -21.74 -1.47 3.71
CA ILE A 19 -23.13 -1.47 4.13
C ILE A 19 -23.85 -0.33 3.41
N ASP A 20 -24.66 -0.70 2.43
CA ASP A 20 -25.53 0.21 1.68
C ASP A 20 -26.91 0.28 2.32
N ASN A 21 -27.50 -0.87 2.65
CA ASN A 21 -28.86 -0.91 3.19
C ASN A 21 -28.83 -1.01 4.71
N TYR A 22 -29.61 -0.16 5.36
CA TYR A 22 -29.82 -0.14 6.81
C TYR A 22 -31.31 -0.25 7.07
N LEU A 23 -31.69 -0.92 8.16
CA LEU A 23 -33.11 -1.09 8.47
C LEU A 23 -33.75 0.23 8.92
N PHE A 24 -33.01 1.04 9.68
CA PHE A 24 -33.56 2.25 10.31
C PHE A 24 -32.79 3.54 9.96
N LEU A 25 -31.84 3.48 9.02
CA LEU A 25 -31.07 4.64 8.55
C LEU A 25 -31.26 4.79 7.04
N ASP A 26 -31.01 5.99 6.53
CA ASP A 26 -31.07 6.23 5.10
C ASP A 26 -30.09 5.31 4.36
N PRO A 27 -30.51 4.65 3.26
CA PRO A 27 -29.62 3.79 2.50
C PRO A 27 -28.54 4.62 1.80
N LEU A 28 -27.37 4.02 1.68
CA LEU A 28 -26.26 4.50 0.87
C LEU A 28 -26.28 3.79 -0.49
N LYS A 29 -25.51 4.35 -1.42
CA LYS A 29 -25.29 3.76 -2.75
C LYS A 29 -23.81 3.84 -3.05
N GLY A 30 -23.13 2.71 -3.01
CA GLY A 30 -21.76 2.56 -3.47
C GLY A 30 -20.80 1.93 -2.47
N ALA A 31 -21.23 1.69 -1.22
CA ALA A 31 -20.38 1.06 -0.22
C ALA A 31 -19.99 -0.36 -0.63
N GLN A 32 -20.94 -1.16 -1.14
CA GLN A 32 -20.62 -2.49 -1.64
C GLN A 32 -19.73 -2.45 -2.90
N ASP A 33 -19.91 -1.45 -3.76
CA ASP A 33 -19.07 -1.26 -4.95
C ASP A 33 -17.65 -0.81 -4.60
N ASP A 34 -17.47 -0.02 -3.54
CA ASP A 34 -16.17 0.34 -2.99
C ASP A 34 -15.44 -0.90 -2.49
N ILE A 35 -16.15 -1.78 -1.77
CA ILE A 35 -15.60 -3.06 -1.32
C ILE A 35 -15.23 -3.95 -2.50
N ALA A 36 -16.10 -4.09 -3.50
CA ALA A 36 -15.82 -4.91 -4.68
C ALA A 36 -14.59 -4.40 -5.45
N LYS A 37 -14.46 -3.08 -5.63
CA LYS A 37 -13.27 -2.50 -6.26
C LYS A 37 -12.02 -2.73 -5.44
N PHE A 38 -12.03 -2.44 -4.14
CA PHE A 38 -10.85 -2.66 -3.30
C PHE A 38 -10.44 -4.14 -3.23
N GLN A 39 -11.41 -5.05 -3.17
CA GLN A 39 -11.16 -6.49 -3.26
C GLN A 39 -10.46 -6.85 -4.57
N LYS A 40 -10.85 -6.24 -5.70
CA LYS A 40 -10.17 -6.45 -6.98
C LYS A 40 -8.70 -6.02 -6.93
N TRP A 41 -8.39 -4.90 -6.29
CA TRP A 41 -6.98 -4.49 -6.11
C TRP A 41 -6.22 -5.41 -5.17
N LEU A 42 -6.86 -5.88 -4.09
CA LEU A 42 -6.24 -6.80 -3.15
C LEU A 42 -5.81 -8.11 -3.82
N ILE A 43 -6.62 -8.68 -4.71
CA ILE A 43 -6.29 -9.94 -5.41
C ILE A 43 -5.34 -9.75 -6.61
N ASP A 44 -5.20 -8.52 -7.10
CA ASP A 44 -4.34 -8.23 -8.25
C ASP A 44 -2.87 -8.49 -7.89
N GLU A 45 -2.17 -9.26 -8.73
CA GLU A 45 -0.76 -9.63 -8.53
C GLU A 45 0.18 -8.41 -8.54
N ASN A 46 -0.20 -7.37 -9.30
CA ASN A 46 0.52 -6.11 -9.36
C ASN A 46 -0.06 -5.11 -8.36
N GLY A 47 -1.09 -5.47 -7.61
CA GLY A 47 -1.74 -4.70 -6.55
C GLY A 47 -1.35 -5.21 -5.16
N GLY A 48 -2.34 -5.66 -4.40
CA GLY A 48 -2.14 -6.18 -3.04
C GLY A 48 -1.63 -7.62 -2.98
N ALA A 49 -1.79 -8.41 -4.06
CA ALA A 49 -1.43 -9.83 -4.17
C ALA A 49 -1.88 -10.71 -2.98
N VAL A 50 -3.00 -10.36 -2.33
CA VAL A 50 -3.58 -11.09 -1.20
C VAL A 50 -4.31 -12.33 -1.72
N PRO A 51 -4.03 -13.54 -1.18
CA PRO A 51 -4.75 -14.74 -1.57
C PRO A 51 -6.27 -14.58 -1.35
N PRO A 52 -7.12 -14.93 -2.34
CA PRO A 52 -8.58 -14.80 -2.20
C PRO A 52 -9.14 -15.50 -0.95
N LYS A 53 -8.54 -16.62 -0.53
CA LYS A 53 -8.90 -17.36 0.69
C LYS A 53 -8.73 -16.55 2.00
N ASN A 54 -7.87 -15.53 1.99
CA ASN A 54 -7.57 -14.67 3.14
C ASN A 54 -8.39 -13.38 3.15
N ILE A 55 -9.27 -13.18 2.15
CA ILE A 55 -10.16 -12.02 2.06
C ILE A 55 -11.53 -12.40 2.62
N HIS A 56 -11.97 -11.67 3.64
CA HIS A 56 -13.22 -11.90 4.33
C HIS A 56 -14.15 -10.69 4.16
N THR A 57 -15.19 -10.87 3.35
CA THR A 57 -16.14 -9.79 3.05
C THR A 57 -17.43 -9.93 3.88
N VAL A 58 -17.96 -8.79 4.33
CA VAL A 58 -19.28 -8.62 4.97
C VAL A 58 -20.01 -7.48 4.25
N LEU A 59 -21.13 -7.79 3.63
CA LEU A 59 -21.96 -6.82 2.92
C LEU A 59 -23.36 -6.78 3.53
N SER A 60 -24.04 -5.64 3.44
CA SER A 60 -25.49 -5.59 3.63
C SER A 60 -26.22 -6.42 2.58
N PRO A 61 -27.35 -7.07 2.91
CA PRO A 61 -28.24 -7.63 1.91
C PRO A 61 -28.82 -6.51 1.03
N VAL A 62 -29.38 -6.88 -0.13
CA VAL A 62 -30.05 -5.94 -1.04
C VAL A 62 -31.28 -5.32 -0.38
N GLU A 63 -31.98 -6.11 0.43
CA GLU A 63 -33.12 -5.68 1.24
C GLU A 63 -32.91 -6.17 2.67
N GLN A 64 -33.31 -5.36 3.66
CA GLN A 64 -33.24 -5.74 5.06
C GLN A 64 -34.41 -6.63 5.43
N ASP A 65 -34.15 -7.60 6.32
CA ASP A 65 -35.19 -8.32 7.02
C ASP A 65 -35.50 -7.55 8.32
N ASP A 66 -36.77 -7.20 8.53
CA ASP A 66 -37.22 -6.49 9.72
C ASP A 66 -37.01 -7.32 10.99
N GLU A 67 -37.06 -8.64 10.90
CA GLU A 67 -36.89 -9.56 12.03
C GLU A 67 -35.41 -9.93 12.28
N ASP A 68 -34.58 -9.93 11.24
CA ASP A 68 -33.14 -10.24 11.32
C ASP A 68 -32.29 -9.29 10.45
N PRO A 69 -32.15 -8.01 10.83
CA PRO A 69 -31.38 -7.03 10.07
C PRO A 69 -29.88 -7.36 10.04
N GLN A 70 -29.23 -7.19 8.88
CA GLN A 70 -27.84 -7.60 8.65
C GLN A 70 -27.00 -6.54 7.90
N PRO A 71 -25.66 -6.53 8.04
CA PRO A 71 -24.91 -7.32 8.99
C PRO A 71 -25.05 -6.73 10.40
N VAL A 72 -25.01 -7.60 11.40
CA VAL A 72 -24.81 -7.21 12.81
C VAL A 72 -23.34 -7.32 13.20
N GLN A 73 -22.98 -6.72 14.34
CA GLN A 73 -21.62 -6.81 14.89
C GLN A 73 -21.09 -8.25 15.01
N ASP A 74 -21.92 -9.23 15.40
CA ASP A 74 -21.46 -10.62 15.51
C ASP A 74 -21.00 -11.19 14.16
N LYS A 75 -21.53 -10.71 13.02
CA LYS A 75 -21.04 -11.12 11.70
C LYS A 75 -19.58 -10.75 11.49
N ILE A 76 -19.19 -9.56 11.95
CA ILE A 76 -17.80 -9.09 11.93
C ILE A 76 -16.95 -9.97 12.84
N ASN A 77 -17.45 -10.25 14.05
CA ASN A 77 -16.75 -11.10 15.01
C ASN A 77 -16.56 -12.53 14.47
N GLN A 78 -17.55 -13.09 13.80
CA GLN A 78 -17.43 -14.39 13.12
C GLN A 78 -16.35 -14.39 12.04
N LYS A 79 -16.18 -13.31 11.27
CA LYS A 79 -15.10 -13.23 10.27
C LYS A 79 -13.72 -13.15 10.93
N LEU A 80 -13.56 -12.37 11.99
CA LEU A 80 -12.33 -12.34 12.77
C LEU A 80 -12.01 -13.71 13.40
N ARG A 81 -13.01 -14.43 13.91
CA ARG A 81 -12.84 -15.83 14.38
C ARG A 81 -12.32 -16.73 13.25
N LYS A 82 -12.85 -16.60 12.03
CA LYS A 82 -12.41 -17.35 10.85
C LYS A 82 -10.98 -17.01 10.43
N ILE A 83 -10.58 -15.73 10.51
CA ILE A 83 -9.19 -15.29 10.32
C ILE A 83 -8.26 -15.96 11.33
N GLY A 84 -8.76 -16.20 12.55
CA GLY A 84 -8.07 -17.01 13.56
C GLY A 84 -7.69 -16.26 14.82
N VAL A 85 -8.28 -15.09 15.09
CA VAL A 85 -7.97 -14.27 16.29
C VAL A 85 -8.18 -15.05 17.59
N MET A 86 -9.06 -16.06 17.59
CA MET A 86 -9.29 -16.91 18.76
C MET A 86 -8.14 -17.86 19.10
N LYS A 87 -7.13 -17.99 18.22
CA LYS A 87 -5.95 -18.83 18.44
C LYS A 87 -4.92 -18.18 19.36
N GLY A 88 -5.06 -16.90 19.68
CA GLY A 88 -4.17 -16.19 20.63
C GLY A 88 -2.70 -16.15 20.20
N ARG A 89 -2.43 -16.12 18.89
CA ARG A 89 -1.06 -16.11 18.32
C ARG A 89 -1.02 -15.32 17.02
N ARG A 90 0.18 -14.92 16.58
CA ARG A 90 0.42 -14.31 15.27
C ARG A 90 -0.27 -15.12 14.16
N ILE A 91 -1.01 -14.43 13.31
CA ILE A 91 -1.80 -14.97 12.20
C ILE A 91 -1.06 -14.78 10.88
N GLY A 92 -0.56 -13.57 10.63
CA GLY A 92 0.10 -13.25 9.37
C GLY A 92 0.87 -11.94 9.41
N ARG A 93 1.28 -11.47 8.24
CA ARG A 93 2.08 -10.25 8.08
C ARG A 93 1.20 -9.01 8.17
N ARG A 94 0.19 -8.90 7.30
CA ARG A 94 -0.63 -7.68 7.17
C ARG A 94 -2.12 -7.96 7.24
N LEU A 95 -2.87 -7.10 7.90
CA LEU A 95 -4.32 -7.01 7.80
C LEU A 95 -4.76 -5.70 7.17
N TYR A 96 -5.53 -5.79 6.08
CA TYR A 96 -6.34 -4.68 5.56
C TYR A 96 -7.73 -4.72 6.20
N PHE A 97 -8.10 -3.65 6.90
CA PHE A 97 -9.44 -3.46 7.42
C PHE A 97 -10.07 -2.29 6.66
N TYR A 98 -11.10 -2.56 5.85
CA TYR A 98 -11.78 -1.52 5.08
C TYR A 98 -13.27 -1.49 5.39
N PHE A 99 -13.76 -0.33 5.82
CA PHE A 99 -15.17 -0.05 6.04
C PHE A 99 -15.65 1.08 5.12
N SER A 100 -16.79 0.87 4.46
CA SER A 100 -17.56 1.91 3.78
C SER A 100 -19.01 1.83 4.24
N GLY A 101 -19.56 2.95 4.73
CA GLY A 101 -20.90 3.00 5.30
C GLY A 101 -21.16 4.21 6.19
N HIS A 102 -22.24 4.15 6.98
CA HIS A 102 -22.56 5.15 7.99
C HIS A 102 -21.64 5.00 9.21
N GLY A 103 -21.33 6.14 9.81
CA GLY A 103 -20.56 6.19 11.03
C GLY A 103 -20.79 7.47 11.80
N TYR A 104 -20.37 7.46 13.05
CA TYR A 104 -20.33 8.65 13.90
C TYR A 104 -19.01 8.72 14.66
N GLY A 105 -18.68 9.92 15.13
CA GLY A 105 -17.51 10.19 15.94
C GLY A 105 -17.88 10.37 17.40
N THR A 106 -17.01 9.85 18.27
CA THR A 106 -16.77 10.46 19.58
C THR A 106 -15.45 11.23 19.50
N ILE A 107 -15.11 12.01 20.54
CA ILE A 107 -13.84 12.75 20.59
C ILE A 107 -12.65 11.80 20.34
N ASP A 108 -12.70 10.60 20.91
CA ASP A 108 -11.57 9.65 20.92
C ASP A 108 -11.77 8.42 20.02
N ASP A 109 -12.88 8.33 19.29
CA ASP A 109 -13.22 7.10 18.56
C ASP A 109 -14.14 7.33 17.35
N VAL A 110 -14.22 6.31 16.49
CA VAL A 110 -15.14 6.21 15.35
C VAL A 110 -15.98 4.96 15.52
N ALA A 111 -17.30 5.14 15.47
CA ALA A 111 -18.25 4.04 15.42
C ALA A 111 -18.69 3.82 13.98
N MET A 112 -18.51 2.59 13.50
CA MET A 112 -18.97 2.12 12.20
C MET A 112 -20.32 1.44 12.40
N LEU A 113 -21.39 2.03 11.86
CA LEU A 113 -22.76 1.58 12.11
C LEU A 113 -23.08 0.30 11.34
N MET A 114 -23.73 -0.65 12.00
CA MET A 114 -24.15 -1.93 11.42
C MET A 114 -25.51 -1.80 10.72
N GLY A 115 -25.91 -2.80 9.92
CA GLY A 115 -27.17 -2.74 9.15
C GLY A 115 -28.42 -2.64 10.03
N ASN A 116 -28.32 -3.09 11.28
CA ASN A 116 -29.36 -3.00 12.31
C ASN A 116 -29.26 -1.74 13.19
N ALA A 117 -28.40 -0.78 12.86
CA ALA A 117 -28.32 0.46 13.60
C ALA A 117 -29.56 1.34 13.40
N SER A 118 -29.90 2.13 14.42
CA SER A 118 -30.97 3.12 14.35
C SER A 118 -30.54 4.44 14.99
N PRO A 119 -31.22 5.57 14.67
CA PRO A 119 -30.94 6.86 15.29
C PRO A 119 -31.09 6.86 16.82
N PHE A 120 -31.87 5.91 17.37
CA PHE A 120 -32.13 5.78 18.81
C PHE A 120 -31.34 4.65 19.48
N GLU A 121 -30.79 3.71 18.71
CA GLU A 121 -30.02 2.56 19.19
C GLU A 121 -28.65 2.48 18.50
N LEU A 122 -27.84 3.52 18.68
CA LEU A 122 -26.51 3.62 18.07
C LEU A 122 -25.51 2.57 18.59
N LYS A 123 -25.83 1.82 19.65
CA LYS A 123 -25.03 0.71 20.19
C LYS A 123 -24.74 -0.40 19.17
N ASN A 124 -25.52 -0.48 18.10
CA ASN A 124 -25.35 -1.42 17.00
C ASN A 124 -24.25 -0.93 16.04
N ASN A 125 -23.00 -0.93 16.53
CA ASN A 125 -21.82 -0.47 15.79
C ASN A 125 -20.58 -1.31 16.15
N ILE A 126 -19.50 -1.09 15.42
CA ILE A 126 -18.15 -1.50 15.84
C ILE A 126 -17.28 -0.26 16.06
N GLY A 127 -16.54 -0.21 17.16
CA GLY A 127 -15.64 0.91 17.49
C GLY A 127 -14.24 0.69 16.95
N LEU A 128 -13.70 1.65 16.20
CA LEU A 128 -12.34 1.61 15.68
C LEU A 128 -11.33 1.36 16.81
N ARG A 129 -11.37 2.17 17.89
CA ARG A 129 -10.41 2.08 18.99
C ARG A 129 -10.46 0.71 19.66
N ASN A 130 -11.65 0.18 19.93
CA ASN A 130 -11.80 -1.09 20.63
C ASN A 130 -11.30 -2.27 19.80
N TYR A 131 -11.67 -2.33 18.52
CA TYR A 131 -11.21 -3.39 17.61
C TYR A 131 -9.72 -3.27 17.30
N ARG A 132 -9.22 -2.04 17.10
CA ARG A 132 -7.79 -1.78 16.90
C ARG A 132 -6.98 -2.20 18.13
N ASN A 133 -7.37 -1.78 19.33
CA ASN A 133 -6.67 -2.16 20.55
C ASN A 133 -6.63 -3.68 20.74
N PHE A 134 -7.75 -4.36 20.49
CA PHE A 134 -7.78 -5.83 20.50
C PHE A 134 -6.81 -6.42 19.47
N LEU A 135 -6.76 -5.93 18.23
CA LEU A 135 -5.86 -6.50 17.24
C LEU A 135 -4.37 -6.22 17.54
N LEU A 136 -4.06 -5.02 18.04
CA LEU A 136 -2.70 -4.58 18.37
C LEU A 136 -2.16 -5.28 19.61
N GLN A 137 -2.92 -5.31 20.71
CA GLN A 137 -2.51 -5.90 21.99
C GLN A 137 -2.11 -7.37 21.85
N TRP A 138 -2.77 -8.07 20.93
CA TRP A 138 -2.57 -9.50 20.70
C TRP A 138 -1.56 -9.82 19.60
N GLY A 139 -1.11 -8.82 18.84
CA GLY A 139 -0.07 -9.01 17.81
C GLY A 139 -0.45 -10.03 16.75
N PHE A 140 -1.74 -10.06 16.36
CA PHE A 140 -2.19 -11.01 15.34
C PHE A 140 -1.53 -10.76 13.98
N PHE A 141 -1.10 -9.53 13.71
CA PHE A 141 -0.43 -9.13 12.49
C PHE A 141 0.76 -8.24 12.81
N ASP A 142 1.77 -8.24 11.94
CA ASP A 142 2.91 -7.32 12.04
C ASP A 142 2.50 -5.91 11.60
N GLU A 143 1.55 -5.83 10.67
CA GLU A 143 1.07 -4.61 10.02
C GLU A 143 -0.47 -4.59 9.98
N ILE A 144 -1.10 -3.47 10.35
CA ILE A 144 -2.56 -3.31 10.25
C ILE A 144 -2.90 -1.96 9.61
N ILE A 145 -3.71 -1.98 8.56
CA ILE A 145 -4.15 -0.78 7.86
C ILE A 145 -5.66 -0.68 7.99
N PHE A 146 -6.15 0.34 8.69
CA PHE A 146 -7.55 0.71 8.75
C PHE A 146 -7.84 1.79 7.71
N ILE A 147 -8.88 1.57 6.91
CA ILE A 147 -9.43 2.54 5.97
C ILE A 147 -10.91 2.67 6.33
N LEU A 148 -11.35 3.84 6.76
CA LEU A 148 -12.75 4.09 7.12
C LEU A 148 -13.33 5.20 6.26
N ASP A 149 -14.16 4.82 5.28
CA ASP A 149 -14.95 5.76 4.48
C ASP A 149 -16.35 5.92 5.09
N CYS A 150 -16.42 6.74 6.14
CA CYS A 150 -17.65 7.07 6.83
C CYS A 150 -17.57 8.47 7.46
N CYS A 151 -18.71 9.04 7.84
CA CYS A 151 -18.79 10.29 8.58
C CYS A 151 -18.24 10.14 10.01
N ARG A 152 -17.88 11.26 10.63
CA ARG A 152 -17.56 11.36 12.07
C ARG A 152 -18.47 12.37 12.75
N ASP A 153 -19.77 12.26 12.49
CA ASP A 153 -20.79 13.10 13.11
C ASP A 153 -20.66 13.08 14.64
N PRO A 154 -20.65 14.24 15.31
CA PRO A 154 -20.36 14.29 16.73
C PRO A 154 -21.58 13.84 17.52
N ILE A 155 -21.49 12.66 18.15
CA ILE A 155 -22.53 12.16 19.05
C ILE A 155 -21.98 12.08 20.47
N ARG A 156 -22.50 12.94 21.34
CA ARG A 156 -22.11 12.98 22.75
C ARG A 156 -22.74 11.80 23.49
N HIS A 157 -21.96 11.16 24.37
CA HIS A 157 -22.40 10.06 25.23
C HIS A 157 -22.79 8.76 24.51
N ALA A 158 -22.52 8.62 23.21
CA ALA A 158 -22.67 7.34 22.53
C ALA A 158 -21.46 6.44 22.79
N GLU A 159 -21.74 5.16 23.03
CA GLU A 159 -20.71 4.14 23.22
C GLU A 159 -20.30 3.53 21.88
N THR A 160 -19.01 3.23 21.72
CA THR A 160 -18.53 2.50 20.55
C THR A 160 -18.45 1.00 20.84
N GLY A 161 -18.80 0.19 19.85
CA GLY A 161 -18.91 -1.26 19.99
C GLY A 161 -17.57 -1.89 20.35
N ILE A 162 -17.60 -2.82 21.30
CA ILE A 162 -16.44 -3.56 21.78
C ILE A 162 -16.48 -4.96 21.17
N PRO A 163 -15.36 -5.51 20.67
CA PRO A 163 -15.35 -6.88 20.17
C PRO A 163 -15.81 -7.87 21.24
N SER A 164 -16.66 -8.83 20.87
CA SER A 164 -17.21 -9.83 21.80
C SER A 164 -16.23 -11.00 22.03
N PHE A 165 -14.93 -10.69 22.14
CA PHE A 165 -13.88 -11.68 22.36
C PHE A 165 -13.43 -11.62 23.81
N THR A 166 -13.24 -12.79 24.41
CA THR A 166 -12.50 -12.93 25.66
C THR A 166 -11.45 -13.99 25.41
N LEU A 167 -10.19 -13.57 25.42
CA LEU A 167 -9.06 -14.47 25.35
C LEU A 167 -8.42 -14.55 26.74
N PRO A 168 -7.99 -15.75 27.18
CA PRO A 168 -7.30 -15.92 28.45
C PRO A 168 -6.08 -15.00 28.58
N GLU A 169 -5.94 -14.30 29.70
CA GLU A 169 -4.87 -13.31 29.92
C GLU A 169 -3.46 -13.90 29.75
N ASN A 170 -3.29 -15.18 30.08
CA ASN A 170 -2.03 -15.92 29.88
C ASN A 170 -1.66 -16.15 28.40
N MET A 171 -2.56 -15.86 27.46
CA MET A 171 -2.26 -15.87 26.02
C MET A 171 -1.79 -14.50 25.51
N ILE A 172 -1.90 -13.43 26.30
CA ILE A 172 -1.42 -12.10 25.89
C ILE A 172 0.10 -12.17 25.71
N PRO A 173 0.65 -11.78 24.55
CA PRO A 173 2.09 -11.79 24.36
C PRO A 173 2.79 -10.87 25.38
N ASN A 174 3.82 -11.39 26.05
CA ASN A 174 4.68 -10.65 26.96
C ASN A 174 6.16 -10.88 26.56
N PRO A 175 6.91 -9.85 26.12
CA PRO A 175 6.51 -8.44 26.03
C PRO A 175 5.42 -8.17 24.98
N PRO A 176 4.71 -7.02 25.08
CA PRO A 176 3.73 -6.63 24.08
C PRO A 176 4.32 -6.63 22.67
N PRO A 177 3.56 -7.09 21.67
CA PRO A 177 4.06 -7.18 20.31
C PRO A 177 4.25 -5.79 19.71
N LYS A 178 5.27 -5.63 18.88
CA LYS A 178 5.47 -4.41 18.09
C LYS A 178 4.67 -4.55 16.80
N VAL A 179 3.56 -3.83 16.70
CA VAL A 179 2.69 -3.83 15.52
C VAL A 179 2.72 -2.46 14.86
N THR A 180 3.01 -2.44 13.56
CA THR A 180 2.91 -1.25 12.71
C THR A 180 1.44 -1.05 12.34
N HIS A 181 0.88 0.15 12.52
CA HIS A 181 -0.52 0.35 12.19
C HIS A 181 -0.87 1.77 11.71
N TYR A 182 -1.67 1.82 10.65
CA TYR A 182 -2.11 3.06 10.03
C TYR A 182 -3.63 3.15 10.03
N THR A 183 -4.18 4.33 10.30
CA THR A 183 -5.60 4.60 10.09
C THR A 183 -5.76 5.75 9.10
N ILE A 184 -6.56 5.50 8.07
CA ILE A 184 -7.00 6.49 7.08
C ILE A 184 -8.49 6.71 7.31
N LEU A 185 -8.86 7.93 7.68
CA LEU A 185 -10.24 8.36 7.91
C LEU A 185 -10.67 9.33 6.82
N ALA A 186 -11.91 9.20 6.33
CA ALA A 186 -12.42 10.05 5.25
C ALA A 186 -12.63 11.51 5.66
N CYS A 187 -12.84 11.77 6.94
CA CYS A 187 -13.09 13.09 7.51
C CYS A 187 -12.62 13.17 8.98
N PRO A 188 -12.25 14.35 9.50
CA PRO A 188 -11.93 14.51 10.91
C PRO A 188 -13.17 14.52 11.80
N TYR A 189 -12.97 14.44 13.12
CA TYR A 189 -14.08 14.51 14.08
C TYR A 189 -14.94 15.76 13.87
N GLY A 190 -16.26 15.58 13.79
CA GLY A 190 -17.21 16.67 13.58
C GLY A 190 -17.55 16.93 12.11
N GLU A 191 -16.86 16.28 11.16
CA GLU A 191 -17.05 16.48 9.72
C GLU A 191 -17.77 15.29 9.04
N LYS A 192 -18.18 15.52 7.78
CA LYS A 192 -18.88 14.56 6.93
C LYS A 192 -17.94 13.92 5.91
N SER A 193 -18.20 12.65 5.58
CA SER A 193 -17.72 12.03 4.34
C SER A 193 -18.82 12.07 3.29
N PHE A 194 -18.47 12.39 2.04
CA PHE A 194 -19.42 12.58 0.96
C PHE A 194 -19.21 11.60 -0.18
N MET A 195 -20.32 11.30 -0.86
CA MET A 195 -20.33 10.60 -2.14
C MET A 195 -20.65 11.57 -3.28
N VAL A 196 -19.85 11.54 -4.34
CA VAL A 196 -19.98 12.41 -5.51
C VAL A 196 -20.08 11.61 -6.81
N PRO A 197 -20.74 12.15 -7.85
CA PRO A 197 -20.70 11.56 -9.18
C PRO A 197 -19.26 11.43 -9.67
N GLN A 198 -18.94 10.31 -10.30
CA GLN A 198 -17.58 10.08 -10.83
C GLN A 198 -17.30 10.91 -12.10
N LYS A 199 -18.36 11.29 -12.80
CA LYS A 199 -18.34 12.19 -13.96
C LYS A 199 -19.56 13.11 -13.93
N PRO A 200 -19.50 14.29 -14.57
CA PRO A 200 -20.68 15.12 -14.76
C PRO A 200 -21.81 14.33 -15.45
N GLY A 201 -22.96 14.22 -14.78
CA GLY A 201 -24.13 13.50 -15.29
C GLY A 201 -24.17 11.99 -14.97
N ASP A 202 -23.18 11.45 -14.26
CA ASP A 202 -23.20 10.06 -13.81
C ASP A 202 -24.26 9.84 -12.72
N PRO A 203 -25.21 8.91 -12.89
CA PRO A 203 -26.16 8.56 -11.83
C PRO A 203 -25.49 7.85 -10.64
N GLU A 204 -24.33 7.21 -10.86
CA GLU A 204 -23.59 6.53 -9.81
C GLU A 204 -22.70 7.51 -9.04
N LYS A 205 -22.81 7.45 -7.71
CA LYS A 205 -21.97 8.20 -6.79
C LYS A 205 -21.00 7.25 -6.09
N ARG A 206 -19.87 7.79 -5.64
CA ARG A 206 -18.87 7.07 -4.87
C ARG A 206 -18.27 7.96 -3.79
N GLY A 207 -17.83 7.37 -2.68
CA GLY A 207 -17.09 8.08 -1.64
C GLY A 207 -15.89 8.82 -2.21
N ILE A 208 -15.67 10.06 -1.76
CA ILE A 208 -14.51 10.85 -2.19
C ILE A 208 -13.21 10.18 -1.76
N LEU A 209 -13.13 9.70 -0.52
CA LEU A 209 -11.96 8.98 -0.03
C LEU A 209 -11.74 7.71 -0.87
N SER A 210 -12.76 6.88 -1.04
CA SER A 210 -12.70 5.68 -1.88
C SER A 210 -12.19 5.98 -3.29
N THR A 211 -12.70 7.03 -3.92
CA THR A 211 -12.27 7.47 -5.26
C THR A 211 -10.77 7.78 -5.28
N ALA A 212 -10.29 8.60 -4.35
CA ALA A 212 -8.88 8.96 -4.26
C ALA A 212 -7.99 7.74 -3.94
N ILE A 213 -8.45 6.81 -3.10
CA ILE A 213 -7.73 5.55 -2.82
C ILE A 213 -7.56 4.74 -4.10
N PHE A 214 -8.60 4.60 -4.91
CA PHE A 214 -8.52 3.82 -6.15
C PHE A 214 -7.64 4.49 -7.20
N GLU A 215 -7.68 5.82 -7.31
CA GLU A 215 -6.72 6.55 -8.15
C GLU A 215 -5.28 6.35 -7.66
N GLY A 216 -5.04 6.46 -6.36
CA GLY A 216 -3.72 6.29 -5.76
C GLY A 216 -3.16 4.88 -5.92
N LEU A 217 -3.95 3.86 -5.62
CA LEU A 217 -3.56 2.44 -5.63
C LEU A 217 -3.69 1.82 -7.04
N MET A 218 -4.90 1.80 -7.61
CA MET A 218 -5.19 1.06 -8.84
C MET A 218 -4.62 1.75 -10.07
N ASN A 219 -4.75 3.08 -10.14
CA ASN A 219 -4.17 3.87 -11.23
C ASN A 219 -2.72 4.30 -10.92
N ARG A 220 -2.18 3.86 -9.78
CA ARG A 220 -0.80 4.11 -9.33
C ARG A 220 -0.44 5.59 -9.28
N GLN A 221 -1.38 6.47 -8.97
CA GLN A 221 -1.08 7.92 -8.88
C GLN A 221 -0.36 8.29 -7.58
N ALA A 222 -0.35 7.39 -6.58
CA ALA A 222 0.31 7.59 -5.30
C ALA A 222 1.71 6.98 -5.23
N THR A 223 2.39 6.81 -6.37
CA THR A 223 3.75 6.26 -6.39
C THR A 223 4.77 7.25 -5.84
N ASP A 224 5.72 6.74 -5.05
CA ASP A 224 6.88 7.49 -4.59
C ASP A 224 7.94 7.63 -5.70
N ALA A 225 9.09 8.23 -5.36
CA ALA A 225 10.21 8.42 -6.30
C ALA A 225 10.81 7.09 -6.82
N SER A 226 10.63 6.01 -6.07
CA SER A 226 11.01 4.66 -6.48
C SER A 226 9.95 4.04 -7.41
N GLY A 227 8.77 4.64 -7.55
CA GLY A 227 7.66 4.06 -8.32
C GLY A 227 6.86 3.02 -7.53
N ASP A 228 7.20 2.78 -6.26
CA ASP A 228 6.42 1.97 -5.33
C ASP A 228 5.24 2.79 -4.81
N VAL A 229 4.12 2.14 -4.45
CA VAL A 229 3.10 2.78 -3.61
C VAL A 229 3.36 2.35 -2.18
N THR A 230 3.75 3.30 -1.34
CA THR A 230 3.92 3.12 0.10
C THR A 230 2.73 3.71 0.85
N ILE A 231 2.58 3.37 2.13
CA ILE A 231 1.52 3.98 2.94
C ILE A 231 1.70 5.49 3.06
N ASN A 232 2.94 5.97 3.17
CA ASN A 232 3.23 7.40 3.26
C ASN A 232 2.91 8.10 1.93
N SER A 233 3.34 7.54 0.80
CA SER A 233 3.04 8.14 -0.51
C SER A 233 1.55 8.13 -0.82
N LEU A 234 0.81 7.12 -0.36
CA LEU A 234 -0.65 7.12 -0.39
C LEU A 234 -1.24 8.23 0.49
N MET A 235 -0.83 8.36 1.75
CA MET A 235 -1.33 9.41 2.64
C MET A 235 -1.04 10.82 2.10
N ASP A 236 0.16 11.07 1.56
CA ASP A 236 0.53 12.34 0.92
C ASP A 236 -0.37 12.65 -0.29
N TYR A 237 -0.62 11.64 -1.12
CA TYR A 237 -1.53 11.75 -2.25
C TYR A 237 -2.96 12.07 -1.78
N LEU A 238 -3.47 11.32 -0.79
CA LEU A 238 -4.82 11.50 -0.27
C LEU A 238 -5.01 12.88 0.38
N HIS A 239 -4.01 13.38 1.11
CA HIS A 239 -4.01 14.71 1.73
C HIS A 239 -4.26 15.83 0.69
N THR A 240 -3.80 15.63 -0.54
CA THR A 240 -3.98 16.60 -1.63
C THR A 240 -5.23 16.30 -2.45
N ARG A 241 -5.48 15.03 -2.77
CA ARG A 241 -6.49 14.61 -3.74
C ARG A 241 -7.91 14.67 -3.20
N VAL A 242 -8.12 14.31 -1.93
CA VAL A 242 -9.46 14.34 -1.30
C VAL A 242 -10.02 15.78 -1.27
N PRO A 243 -9.28 16.81 -0.83
CA PRO A 243 -9.75 18.19 -0.88
C PRO A 243 -10.02 18.69 -2.30
N GLN A 244 -9.21 18.26 -3.28
CA GLN A 244 -9.40 18.62 -4.68
C GLN A 244 -10.73 18.07 -5.21
N LEU A 245 -10.98 16.76 -5.04
CA LEU A 245 -12.23 16.11 -5.45
C LEU A 245 -13.46 16.73 -4.75
N ALA A 246 -13.32 17.08 -3.47
CA ALA A 246 -14.36 17.78 -2.73
C ALA A 246 -14.63 19.18 -3.31
N GLY A 247 -13.57 19.95 -3.57
CA GLY A 247 -13.64 21.28 -4.16
C GLY A 247 -14.29 21.31 -5.54
N ASP A 248 -13.95 20.33 -6.40
CA ASP A 248 -14.56 20.16 -7.73
C ASP A 248 -16.08 19.97 -7.65
N ASN A 249 -16.58 19.45 -6.52
CA ASN A 249 -17.99 19.24 -6.22
C ASN A 249 -18.58 20.29 -5.27
N ARG A 250 -17.84 21.38 -4.99
CA ARG A 250 -18.26 22.49 -4.11
C ARG A 250 -18.63 22.05 -2.68
N ILE A 251 -17.95 21.04 -2.18
CA ILE A 251 -18.07 20.55 -0.80
C ILE A 251 -16.71 20.59 -0.12
N ASN A 252 -16.72 20.53 1.21
CA ASN A 252 -15.49 20.46 2.01
C ASN A 252 -15.35 19.05 2.58
N GLN A 253 -14.23 18.40 2.29
CA GLN A 253 -13.84 17.15 2.92
C GLN A 253 -12.31 17.10 2.97
N GLN A 254 -11.78 16.74 4.14
CA GLN A 254 -10.34 16.60 4.40
C GLN A 254 -10.13 15.22 5.01
N PRO A 255 -9.17 14.42 4.55
CA PRO A 255 -8.89 13.15 5.20
C PRO A 255 -8.16 13.39 6.54
N GLU A 256 -8.29 12.46 7.47
CA GLU A 256 -7.50 12.43 8.71
C GLU A 256 -6.67 11.14 8.76
N PHE A 257 -5.43 11.25 9.21
CA PHE A 257 -4.52 10.12 9.33
C PHE A 257 -4.08 9.97 10.78
N ASP A 258 -4.26 8.77 11.34
CA ASP A 258 -3.64 8.40 12.61
C ASP A 258 -2.48 7.44 12.32
N ALA A 259 -1.28 8.00 12.40
CA ALA A 259 -0.01 7.29 12.31
C ALA A 259 0.86 7.75 13.49
N LEU A 260 1.32 6.79 14.31
CA LEU A 260 2.32 7.13 15.33
C LEU A 260 3.59 7.63 14.60
N ARG A 261 4.12 8.77 15.05
CA ARG A 261 5.20 9.56 14.38
C ARG A 261 6.50 8.80 14.02
N PHE A 262 6.63 7.53 14.37
CA PHE A 262 7.84 6.71 14.18
C PHE A 262 7.56 5.31 13.61
N GLN A 263 6.43 5.11 12.92
CA GLN A 263 6.17 3.83 12.30
C GLN A 263 6.97 3.59 11.02
N GLN A 264 7.25 2.32 10.75
CA GLN A 264 7.96 1.89 9.55
C GLN A 264 7.11 2.16 8.31
N ASN A 265 7.65 2.88 7.33
CA ASN A 265 6.96 3.06 6.04
C ASN A 265 6.83 1.69 5.33
N ILE A 266 5.60 1.24 5.12
CA ILE A 266 5.30 -0.05 4.50
C ILE A 266 5.00 0.12 3.01
N THR A 267 5.51 -0.78 2.18
CA THR A 267 5.14 -0.85 0.76
C THR A 267 3.80 -1.57 0.62
N LEU A 268 2.82 -0.91 -0.01
CA LEU A 268 1.51 -1.46 -0.33
C LEU A 268 1.53 -2.19 -1.67
N GLN A 269 2.26 -1.64 -2.63
CA GLN A 269 2.34 -2.14 -4.00
C GLN A 269 3.71 -1.83 -4.59
N LYS A 270 4.39 -2.82 -5.16
CA LYS A 270 5.69 -2.59 -5.79
C LYS A 270 5.55 -1.88 -7.14
N GLY A 271 6.52 -1.04 -7.44
CA GLY A 271 6.76 -0.41 -8.74
C GLY A 271 6.89 -1.44 -9.85
N PRO A 272 6.44 -1.14 -11.09
CA PRO A 272 7.04 -1.83 -12.22
C PRO A 272 8.56 -1.62 -12.13
N LEU A 273 9.33 -2.67 -12.44
CA LEU A 273 10.77 -2.56 -12.59
C LEU A 273 11.02 -1.60 -13.76
N MET A 274 11.26 -0.33 -13.46
CA MET A 274 11.56 0.67 -14.47
C MET A 274 13.02 0.52 -14.88
N ASN A 275 13.29 0.66 -16.17
CA ASN A 275 14.64 0.70 -16.66
C ASN A 275 15.14 2.15 -16.62
N GLN A 276 16.18 2.44 -15.85
CA GLN A 276 16.82 3.75 -15.77
C GLN A 276 18.13 3.73 -16.54
N THR A 277 18.35 4.70 -17.42
CA THR A 277 19.66 4.90 -18.04
C THR A 277 20.52 5.78 -17.15
N ILE A 278 21.66 5.27 -16.70
CA ILE A 278 22.67 6.03 -15.97
C ILE A 278 23.93 6.21 -16.83
N ALA A 279 24.69 7.28 -16.60
CA ALA A 279 26.02 7.44 -17.16
C ALA A 279 27.07 7.21 -16.06
N ILE A 280 28.06 6.35 -16.32
CA ILE A 280 29.19 6.12 -15.43
C ILE A 280 30.42 6.69 -16.10
N PHE A 281 31.12 7.60 -15.43
CA PHE A 281 32.43 8.07 -15.89
C PHE A 281 33.52 7.17 -15.31
N LEU A 282 34.36 6.63 -16.19
CA LEU A 282 35.48 5.78 -15.86
C LEU A 282 36.79 6.49 -16.19
N PRO A 283 37.68 6.71 -15.21
CA PRO A 283 39.03 7.18 -15.48
C PRO A 283 39.80 6.23 -16.40
N ALA A 284 40.72 6.75 -17.23
CA ALA A 284 41.54 5.94 -18.14
C ALA A 284 42.40 4.85 -17.46
N THR A 285 42.57 4.90 -16.14
CA THR A 285 43.27 3.90 -15.34
C THR A 285 42.44 2.66 -15.04
N VAL A 286 41.12 2.72 -15.25
CA VAL A 286 40.20 1.59 -15.01
C VAL A 286 40.19 0.71 -16.25
N ASN A 287 40.57 -0.56 -16.09
CA ASN A 287 40.57 -1.55 -17.18
C ASN A 287 39.58 -2.71 -16.93
N LYS A 288 38.86 -2.69 -15.81
CA LYS A 288 37.79 -3.63 -15.46
C LYS A 288 36.65 -2.87 -14.77
N LEU A 289 35.42 -3.12 -15.20
CA LEU A 289 34.19 -2.71 -14.52
C LEU A 289 33.31 -3.95 -14.38
N ALA A 290 33.00 -4.34 -13.15
CA ALA A 290 32.07 -5.42 -12.86
C ALA A 290 30.81 -4.89 -12.18
N ILE A 291 29.67 -5.47 -12.53
CA ILE A 291 28.38 -5.26 -11.87
C ILE A 291 28.08 -6.51 -11.08
N THR A 292 27.91 -6.40 -9.77
CA THR A 292 27.54 -7.53 -8.90
C THR A 292 26.16 -7.33 -8.28
N ASN A 293 25.53 -8.41 -7.83
CA ASN A 293 24.29 -8.37 -7.06
C ASN A 293 24.58 -8.21 -5.55
N LYS A 294 23.50 -8.11 -4.75
CA LYS A 294 23.57 -8.01 -3.28
C LYS A 294 24.35 -9.12 -2.55
N ASP A 295 24.58 -10.25 -3.22
CA ASP A 295 25.28 -11.41 -2.67
C ASP A 295 26.73 -11.45 -3.20
N ALA A 296 27.23 -10.33 -3.73
CA ALA A 296 28.54 -10.16 -4.35
C ALA A 296 28.81 -11.12 -5.54
N VAL A 297 27.75 -11.61 -6.18
CA VAL A 297 27.88 -12.43 -7.39
C VAL A 297 28.00 -11.49 -8.59
N GLU A 298 29.11 -11.59 -9.32
CA GLU A 298 29.34 -10.87 -10.57
C GLU A 298 28.24 -11.21 -11.58
N ILE A 299 27.46 -10.24 -12.01
CA ILE A 299 26.36 -10.40 -12.97
C ILE A 299 26.88 -10.18 -14.40
N ALA A 300 27.70 -9.15 -14.56
CA ALA A 300 28.25 -8.75 -15.84
C ALA A 300 29.61 -8.07 -15.66
N GLU A 301 30.52 -8.29 -16.59
CA GLU A 301 31.82 -7.62 -16.68
C GLU A 301 31.91 -6.85 -17.99
N TYR A 302 32.44 -5.63 -17.93
CA TYR A 302 32.71 -4.85 -19.11
C TYR A 302 34.10 -5.13 -19.66
N ASN A 303 34.17 -5.55 -20.92
CA ASN A 303 35.42 -5.76 -21.62
C ASN A 303 35.77 -4.53 -22.46
N PHE A 304 36.78 -3.79 -21.99
CA PHE A 304 37.27 -2.57 -22.65
C PHE A 304 37.99 -2.83 -23.97
N THR A 305 38.47 -4.05 -24.22
CA THR A 305 39.19 -4.38 -25.46
C THR A 305 38.25 -4.54 -26.64
N ASN A 306 37.05 -5.10 -26.42
CA ASN A 306 36.06 -5.34 -27.47
C ASN A 306 34.79 -4.48 -27.32
N ASN A 307 34.76 -3.57 -26.34
CA ASN A 307 33.65 -2.66 -26.08
C ASN A 307 32.32 -3.41 -25.86
N ALA A 308 32.36 -4.52 -25.12
CA ALA A 308 31.21 -5.40 -24.94
C ALA A 308 31.05 -5.86 -23.49
N TRP A 309 29.81 -6.19 -23.12
CA TRP A 309 29.48 -6.81 -21.83
C TRP A 309 29.55 -8.33 -21.91
N ASP A 310 30.26 -8.94 -20.97
CA ASP A 310 30.29 -10.38 -20.73
C ASP A 310 29.37 -10.72 -19.54
N PHE A 311 28.29 -11.44 -19.79
CA PHE A 311 27.32 -11.83 -18.77
C PHE A 311 27.63 -13.25 -18.27
N ARG A 312 28.33 -13.35 -17.14
CA ARG A 312 28.86 -14.64 -16.66
C ARG A 312 27.81 -15.60 -16.08
N TYR A 313 26.65 -15.10 -15.64
CA TYR A 313 25.65 -15.91 -14.93
C TYR A 313 24.21 -15.79 -15.46
N LEU A 314 23.97 -15.02 -16.53
CA LEU A 314 22.67 -14.93 -17.18
C LEU A 314 22.68 -15.79 -18.44
N THR A 315 22.22 -17.04 -18.34
CA THR A 315 22.23 -18.01 -19.45
C THR A 315 21.04 -17.88 -20.38
N ALA A 316 19.91 -17.34 -19.89
CA ALA A 316 18.72 -17.10 -20.70
C ALA A 316 18.72 -15.67 -21.28
N GLU A 317 18.49 -15.56 -22.59
CA GLU A 317 18.48 -14.28 -23.31
C GLU A 317 17.41 -13.29 -22.79
N ALA A 318 16.30 -13.82 -22.26
CA ALA A 318 15.25 -13.03 -21.61
C ALA A 318 15.73 -12.37 -20.29
N ASP A 319 16.66 -12.99 -19.57
CA ASP A 319 17.23 -12.41 -18.35
C ASP A 319 18.32 -11.38 -18.67
N LYS A 320 19.07 -11.57 -19.77
CA LYS A 320 19.95 -10.52 -20.31
C LYS A 320 19.16 -9.29 -20.78
N GLN A 321 17.98 -9.49 -21.36
CA GLN A 321 17.07 -8.41 -21.75
C GLN A 321 16.45 -7.64 -20.56
N LYS A 322 16.54 -8.14 -19.33
CA LYS A 322 16.18 -7.38 -18.13
C LYS A 322 17.23 -6.35 -17.74
N TYR A 323 18.49 -6.56 -18.15
CA TYR A 323 19.63 -5.67 -17.95
C TYR A 323 20.16 -5.25 -19.33
N VAL A 324 19.40 -4.47 -20.10
CA VAL A 324 19.82 -4.04 -21.46
C VAL A 324 20.93 -3.00 -21.36
N LEU A 325 22.16 -3.42 -21.10
CA LEU A 325 23.33 -2.56 -21.07
C LEU A 325 23.67 -2.13 -22.51
N ARG A 326 23.30 -0.90 -22.90
CA ARG A 326 23.55 -0.35 -24.24
C ARG A 326 24.55 0.79 -24.13
N ILE A 327 25.72 0.61 -24.74
CA ILE A 327 26.70 1.68 -24.89
C ILE A 327 26.20 2.58 -26.00
N ASP A 328 25.77 3.80 -25.67
CA ASP A 328 25.59 4.86 -26.65
C ASP A 328 26.91 5.63 -26.75
N GLU A 329 27.71 5.32 -27.78
CA GLU A 329 29.03 5.92 -28.08
C GLU A 329 28.97 7.42 -28.42
N THR A 330 27.79 8.03 -28.44
CA THR A 330 27.57 9.40 -28.94
C THR A 330 27.84 10.51 -27.92
N ALA A 331 28.26 10.19 -26.69
CA ALA A 331 28.67 11.23 -25.74
C ALA A 331 30.11 11.67 -26.00
N ALA A 332 30.29 12.91 -26.44
CA ALA A 332 31.60 13.55 -26.46
C ALA A 332 32.26 13.44 -25.06
N PRO A 333 33.55 13.09 -24.97
CA PRO A 333 34.25 13.03 -23.70
C PRO A 333 34.16 14.40 -22.99
N PRO A 334 34.00 14.43 -21.65
CA PRO A 334 33.94 15.69 -20.94
C PRO A 334 35.24 16.48 -21.18
N ALA A 335 35.11 17.81 -21.25
CA ALA A 335 36.22 18.72 -21.54
C ALA A 335 37.37 18.68 -20.50
N GLU A 336 37.20 17.96 -19.39
CA GLU A 336 38.19 17.81 -18.32
C GLU A 336 38.27 16.35 -17.85
N GLY A 337 39.31 15.63 -18.31
CA GLY A 337 39.73 14.32 -17.82
C GLY A 337 39.81 13.23 -18.90
N ASN A 338 40.95 12.53 -18.98
CA ASN A 338 41.09 11.31 -19.79
C ASN A 338 40.24 10.18 -19.19
N GLY A 339 39.12 9.85 -19.84
CA GLY A 339 38.23 8.78 -19.39
C GLY A 339 37.11 8.48 -20.39
N THR A 340 36.34 7.45 -20.09
CA THR A 340 35.23 6.96 -20.93
C THR A 340 33.92 7.07 -20.16
N ILE A 341 32.85 7.51 -20.82
CA ILE A 341 31.50 7.46 -20.26
C ILE A 341 30.80 6.21 -20.79
N ILE A 342 30.30 5.37 -19.89
CA ILE A 342 29.47 4.22 -20.24
C ILE A 342 28.04 4.51 -19.79
N ARG A 343 27.08 4.40 -20.72
CA ARG A 343 25.66 4.44 -20.37
C ARG A 343 25.14 3.04 -20.08
N LEU A 344 24.46 2.86 -18.96
CA LEU A 344 23.88 1.58 -18.54
C LEU A 344 22.38 1.74 -18.36
N LYS A 345 21.59 0.85 -18.95
CA LYS A 345 20.17 0.72 -18.61
C LYS A 345 20.06 -0.32 -17.50
N LEU A 346 19.84 0.17 -16.28
CA LEU A 346 19.73 -0.65 -15.08
C LEU A 346 18.30 -0.68 -14.58
N ILE A 347 17.99 -1.67 -13.77
CA ILE A 347 16.68 -1.79 -13.15
C ILE A 347 16.63 -0.82 -11.96
N GLN A 348 15.70 0.12 -12.01
CA GLN A 348 15.42 1.07 -10.95
C GLN A 348 15.00 0.30 -9.68
N ASN A 349 15.34 0.88 -8.52
CA ASN A 349 15.15 0.30 -7.19
C ASN A 349 16.06 -0.88 -6.83
N CYS A 350 17.04 -1.16 -7.67
CA CYS A 350 18.16 -2.03 -7.31
C CYS A 350 19.35 -1.20 -6.78
N TRP A 351 20.23 -1.91 -6.11
CA TRP A 351 21.56 -1.47 -5.70
C TRP A 351 22.54 -2.39 -6.43
N TYR A 352 23.63 -1.80 -6.88
CA TYR A 352 24.67 -2.48 -7.64
C TYR A 352 26.01 -2.15 -7.00
N ASP A 353 26.82 -3.16 -6.70
CA ASP A 353 28.22 -2.90 -6.34
C ASP A 353 29.04 -2.86 -7.63
N LEU A 354 29.73 -1.73 -7.81
CA LEU A 354 30.63 -1.46 -8.92
C LEU A 354 32.06 -1.68 -8.42
N GLU A 355 32.77 -2.62 -9.02
CA GLU A 355 34.17 -2.90 -8.69
C GLU A 355 35.10 -2.51 -9.83
N CYS A 356 36.13 -1.73 -9.50
CA CYS A 356 37.21 -1.32 -10.38
C CYS A 356 38.41 -2.30 -10.30
N SER A 357 39.22 -2.30 -11.36
CA SER A 357 40.43 -3.14 -11.47
C SER A 357 41.50 -2.91 -10.41
N ASP A 358 41.48 -1.78 -9.71
CA ASP A 358 42.36 -1.48 -8.59
C ASP A 358 41.84 -2.02 -7.25
N GLY A 359 40.72 -2.77 -7.27
CA GLY A 359 40.07 -3.36 -6.11
C GLY A 359 39.18 -2.40 -5.34
N LYS A 360 38.94 -1.18 -5.84
CA LYS A 360 37.98 -0.25 -5.24
C LYS A 360 36.55 -0.68 -5.58
N THR A 361 35.71 -0.80 -4.55
CA THR A 361 34.28 -1.08 -4.69
C THR A 361 33.47 0.15 -4.28
N GLU A 362 32.50 0.56 -5.10
CA GLU A 362 31.52 1.56 -4.73
C GLU A 362 30.08 1.06 -4.94
N ILE A 363 29.20 1.46 -4.03
CA ILE A 363 27.78 1.08 -4.10
C ILE A 363 27.02 2.16 -4.88
N LEU A 364 26.50 1.76 -6.03
CA LEU A 364 25.56 2.55 -6.80
C LEU A 364 24.14 2.22 -6.36
N ASP A 365 23.56 3.12 -5.57
CA ASP A 365 22.18 3.00 -5.08
C ASP A 365 21.21 3.78 -5.98
N LEU A 366 20.63 3.10 -6.97
CA LEU A 366 19.69 3.74 -7.91
C LEU A 366 18.39 4.22 -7.24
N ARG A 367 18.06 3.74 -6.03
CA ARG A 367 16.90 4.25 -5.27
C ARG A 367 17.04 5.72 -4.91
N LYS A 368 18.27 6.24 -4.87
CA LYS A 368 18.57 7.64 -4.53
C LYS A 368 18.65 8.56 -5.75
N ILE A 369 18.57 8.01 -6.96
CA ILE A 369 18.65 8.78 -8.20
C ILE A 369 17.22 8.98 -8.71
N PRO A 370 16.76 10.23 -8.86
CA PRO A 370 15.44 10.52 -9.42
C PRO A 370 15.24 9.84 -10.77
N SER A 371 14.07 9.24 -11.00
CA SER A 371 13.75 8.50 -12.24
C SER A 371 13.85 9.35 -13.52
N ASN A 372 13.72 10.67 -13.39
CA ASN A 372 13.84 11.64 -14.47
C ASN A 372 15.28 12.14 -14.73
N ASP A 373 16.25 11.80 -13.88
CA ASP A 373 17.64 12.21 -14.03
C ASP A 373 18.42 11.24 -14.93
N ILE A 374 18.19 11.36 -16.24
CA ILE A 374 18.88 10.57 -17.28
C ILE A 374 20.36 10.96 -17.46
N ASN A 375 20.79 12.04 -16.81
CA ASN A 375 22.14 12.59 -16.92
C ASN A 375 22.95 12.42 -15.64
N HIS A 376 22.49 11.59 -14.70
CA HIS A 376 23.26 11.28 -13.50
C HIS A 376 24.59 10.65 -13.91
N VAL A 377 25.69 11.37 -13.65
CA VAL A 377 27.06 10.89 -13.88
C VAL A 377 27.62 10.38 -12.56
N PHE A 378 27.67 9.06 -12.41
CA PHE A 378 28.37 8.44 -11.30
C PHE A 378 29.89 8.59 -11.49
N ARG A 379 30.58 9.08 -10.47
CA ARG A 379 32.05 9.20 -10.44
C ARG A 379 32.58 8.48 -9.21
N PHE A 380 33.53 7.59 -9.44
CA PHE A 380 34.31 6.97 -8.37
C PHE A 380 35.00 8.06 -7.54
N LYS A 381 34.90 7.97 -6.22
CA LYS A 381 35.68 8.80 -5.30
C LYS A 381 37.15 8.45 -5.47
N GLN A 382 37.97 9.46 -5.75
CA GLN A 382 39.42 9.31 -5.86
C GLN A 382 40.03 8.86 -4.53
#